data_AF-A0A2M7NZ38-F1
#
_entry.id   AF-A0A2M7NZ38-F1
#
_cell.length_a   1.000
_cell.length_b   1.000
_cell.length_c   1.000
_cell.angle_alpha   90.00
_cell.angle_beta   90.00
_cell.angle_gamma   90.00
#
_symmetry.space_group_name_H-M   'P 1'
#
loop_
_entity.id
_entity.type
_entity.pdbx_description
1 polymer ?
#
loop_
_entity_poly.entity_id
_entity_poly.type
_entity_poly.pdbx_seq_one_letter_code
_entity_poly.pdbx_strand_id
1 'polypeptide(L)' 'MVLSKKEQSVLKKFRNALEKSIGNNLVEMKLFGSKARGTSKKDSDIDVLVIPKLSDSTFPTAKS' A
#
# COMPACT_ATOMS: atom_id res chain seq x y z
N MET A 1 5.96 18.87 2.91
CA MET A 1 5.57 18.24 1.63
C MET A 1 4.22 17.59 1.80
N VAL A 2 3.29 17.78 0.86
CA VAL A 2 1.92 17.26 0.95
C VAL A 2 1.65 16.45 -0.31
N LEU A 3 1.21 15.20 -0.15
CA LEU A 3 0.70 14.40 -1.26
C LEU A 3 -0.35 15.20 -2.01
N SER A 4 -0.29 15.22 -3.34
CA SER A 4 -1.33 15.83 -4.16
C SER A 4 -2.70 15.17 -3.89
N LYS A 5 -3.77 15.90 -4.17
CA LYS A 5 -5.14 15.35 -4.05
C LYS A 5 -5.34 14.08 -4.87
N LYS A 6 -4.66 13.96 -6.03
CA LYS A 6 -4.69 12.77 -6.88
C LYS A 6 -4.02 11.59 -6.19
N GLU A 7 -2.82 11.76 -5.65
CA GLU A 7 -2.07 10.71 -4.93
C GLU A 7 -2.84 10.23 -3.70
N GLN A 8 -3.43 11.15 -2.92
CA GLN A 8 -4.29 10.79 -1.79
C GLN A 8 -5.51 9.98 -2.23
N SER A 9 -6.15 10.36 -3.34
CA SER A 9 -7.30 9.62 -3.89
C SER A 9 -6.92 8.21 -4.33
N VAL A 10 -5.76 8.05 -4.99
CA VAL A 10 -5.24 6.75 -5.41
C VAL A 10 -4.92 5.87 -4.20
N LEU A 11 -4.22 6.39 -3.19
CA LEU A 11 -3.91 5.65 -1.97
C LEU A 11 -5.19 5.21 -1.24
N LYS A 12 -6.22 6.06 -1.19
CA LYS A 12 -7.52 5.69 -0.60
C LYS A 12 -8.22 4.59 -1.40
N LYS A 13 -8.24 4.68 -2.73
CA LYS A 13 -8.82 3.64 -3.59
C LYS A 13 -8.08 2.31 -3.44
N PHE A 14 -6.75 2.37 -3.37
CA PHE A 14 -5.91 1.20 -3.18
C PHE A 14 -6.16 0.54 -1.82
N ARG A 15 -6.21 1.33 -0.74
CA ARG A 15 -6.58 0.85 0.60
C ARG A 15 -7.95 0.16 0.60
N ASN A 16 -8.96 0.79 0.02
CA ASN A 16 -10.31 0.20 -0.06
C ASN A 16 -10.33 -1.11 -0.86
N ALA A 17 -9.52 -1.23 -1.91
CA ALA A 17 -9.39 -2.46 -2.69
C ALA A 17 -8.69 -3.57 -1.89
N LEU A 18 -7.64 -3.22 -1.13
CA LEU A 18 -6.99 -4.15 -0.20
C LEU A 18 -7.96 -4.63 0.87
N GLU A 19 -8.68 -3.72 1.55
CA GLU A 19 -9.66 -4.08 2.57
C GLU A 19 -10.77 -5.01 2.01
N LYS A 20 -11.17 -4.83 0.75
CA LYS A 20 -12.11 -5.77 0.08
C LYS A 20 -11.48 -7.11 -0.26
N SER A 21 -10.19 -7.15 -0.60
CA SER A 21 -9.52 -8.36 -1.05
C SER A 21 -9.03 -9.24 0.11
N ILE A 22 -8.50 -8.63 1.18
CA ILE A 22 -7.93 -9.35 2.32
C ILE A 22 -8.77 -9.19 3.60
N GLY A 23 -9.83 -8.38 3.57
CA GLY A 23 -10.75 -8.22 4.70
C GLY A 23 -10.04 -7.63 5.93
N ASN A 24 -10.41 -8.16 7.10
CA ASN A 24 -9.82 -7.81 8.40
C ASN A 24 -8.36 -8.26 8.57
N ASN A 25 -7.76 -8.86 7.53
CA ASN A 25 -6.36 -9.25 7.52
C ASN A 25 -5.43 -8.10 7.14
N LEU A 26 -5.92 -6.91 6.77
CA LEU A 26 -5.02 -5.76 6.59
C LEU A 26 -4.58 -5.23 7.98
N VAL A 27 -3.33 -5.49 8.36
CA VAL A 27 -2.77 -4.96 9.63
C VAL A 27 -2.32 -3.54 9.44
N GLU A 28 -1.55 -3.29 8.38
CA GLU A 28 -0.96 -1.99 8.16
C GLU A 28 -0.73 -1.69 6.68
N MET A 29 -0.89 -0.41 6.33
CA MET A 29 -0.47 0.15 5.04
C MET A 29 0.34 1.42 5.33
N LYS A 30 1.62 1.43 4.95
CA LYS A 30 2.54 2.54 5.17
C LYS A 30 3.02 3.10 3.83
N LEU A 31 3.05 4.43 3.72
CA LEU A 31 3.72 5.11 2.61
C LEU A 31 5.24 5.05 2.84
N PHE A 32 5.97 4.68 1.80
CA PHE A 32 7.43 4.57 1.81
C PHE A 32 8.07 5.47 0.75
N GLY A 33 9.39 5.39 0.67
CA GLY A 33 10.17 6.01 -0.40
C GLY A 33 10.30 7.53 -0.32
N SER A 34 10.63 8.12 -1.45
CA SER A 34 10.94 9.56 -1.57
C SER A 34 9.75 10.46 -1.19
N LYS A 35 8.52 9.98 -1.40
CA LYS A 35 7.28 10.67 -1.01
C LYS A 35 7.09 10.73 0.50
N ALA A 36 7.44 9.65 1.22
CA ALA A 36 7.40 9.63 2.69
C ALA A 36 8.52 10.49 3.32
N ARG A 37 9.71 10.49 2.70
CA ARG A 37 10.90 11.23 3.22
C ARG A 37 10.91 12.70 2.85
N GLY A 38 9.97 13.15 2.03
CA GLY A 38 9.95 14.53 1.56
C GLY A 38 11.11 14.87 0.62
N THR A 39 11.60 13.89 -0.15
CA THR A 39 12.63 14.08 -1.19
C THR A 39 12.10 13.79 -2.59
N SER A 40 10.77 13.64 -2.72
CA SER A 40 10.12 13.32 -3.99
C SER A 40 10.18 14.46 -4.99
N LYS A 41 10.46 14.12 -6.24
CA LYS A 41 10.31 14.99 -7.41
C LYS A 41 8.88 14.86 -7.97
N LYS A 42 8.54 15.74 -8.92
CA LYS A 42 7.20 15.77 -9.56
C LYS A 42 6.82 14.43 -10.19
N ASP A 43 7.80 13.71 -10.72
CA ASP A 43 7.62 12.44 -11.43
C ASP A 43 8.02 11.23 -10.57
N SER A 44 8.19 11.41 -9.26
CA SER A 44 8.52 10.29 -8.37
C SER A 44 7.32 9.37 -8.17
N ASP A 45 7.58 8.07 -8.22
CA ASP A 45 6.62 7.00 -7.93
C ASP A 45 6.13 7.03 -6.46
N ILE A 46 5.07 6.26 -6.20
CA ILE A 46 4.48 6.09 -4.87
C ILE A 46 4.77 4.67 -4.39
N ASP A 47 5.64 4.55 -3.38
CA ASP A 47 5.95 3.28 -2.75
C ASP A 47 5.03 3.02 -1.55
N VAL A 48 4.42 1.85 -1.50
CA VAL A 48 3.53 1.45 -0.39
C VAL A 48 3.95 0.09 0.15
N LEU A 49 4.15 0.01 1.47
CA LEU A 49 4.28 -1.25 2.19
C LEU A 49 2.92 -1.68 2.72
N VAL A 50 2.53 -2.93 2.46
CA VAL A 50 1.31 -3.54 2.97
C VAL A 50 1.70 -4.72 3.86
N ILE A 51 1.24 -4.71 5.11
CA ILE A 51 1.45 -5.79 6.07
C ILE A 51 0.09 -6.43 6.34
N PRO A 52 -0.15 -7.64 5.81
CA PRO A 52 -1.35 -8.38 6.13
C PRO A 52 -1.10 -9.43 7.22
N LYS A 53 -2.13 -9.76 8.02
CA LYS A 53 -2.18 -10.88 8.96
C LYS A 53 -2.77 -12.06 8.22
N LEU A 54 -1.94 -12.81 7.52
CA LEU A 54 -2.37 -13.98 6.78
C LEU A 54 -1.90 -15.22 7.52
N SER A 55 -2.80 -16.18 7.73
CA SER A 55 -2.42 -17.53 8.14
C SER A 55 -1.86 -18.28 6.94
N ASP A 56 -0.98 -19.25 7.18
CA ASP A 56 -0.25 -20.04 6.16
C ASP A 56 -1.17 -20.65 5.08
N SER A 57 -2.46 -20.84 5.38
CA SER A 57 -3.48 -21.32 4.44
C SER A 57 -3.91 -20.31 3.36
N THR A 58 -3.47 -19.05 3.43
CA THR A 58 -4.07 -17.94 2.65
C THR A 58 -3.21 -17.50 1.46
N PHE A 59 -1.91 -17.80 1.47
CA PHE A 59 -1.08 -17.66 0.28
C PHE A 59 -0.94 -19.04 -0.36
N PRO A 60 -1.44 -19.27 -1.59
CA PRO A 60 -1.00 -20.43 -2.34
C PRO A 60 0.51 -20.29 -2.53
N THR A 61 1.28 -21.09 -1.78
CA THR A 61 2.71 -21.22 -2.01
C THR A 61 2.86 -21.59 -3.47
N ALA A 62 3.43 -20.69 -4.28
CA ALA A 62 3.85 -21.01 -5.62
C ALA A 62 4.83 -22.18 -5.49
N LYS A 63 4.37 -23.38 -5.83
CA LYS A 63 5.26 -24.53 -5.94
C LYS A 63 6.25 -24.20 -7.05
N SER A 64 7.52 -24.05 -6.65
CA SER A 64 8.69 -24.02 -7.54
C SER A 64 8.84 -25.34 -8.29
#